data_AF-A0AAX4FWI2-F1
#
_entry.id   AF-A0AAX4FWI2-F1
#
_cell.length_a   1.000
_cell.length_b   1.000
_cell.length_c   1.000
_cell.angle_alpha   90.00
_cell.angle_beta   90.00
_cell.angle_gamma   90.00
#
_symmetry.space_group_name_H-M   'P 1'
#
loop_
_entity.id
_entity.type
_entity.pdbx_description
1 polymer ?
#
loop_
_entity_poly.entity_id
_entity_poly.type
_entity_poly.pdbx_seq_one_letter_code
_entity_poly.pdbx_strand_id
1 'polypeptide(L)'
;MERSFLQDEAALDHYAHLSPDEQTIVLKALEETYSESKFEETTAELKKIRDGTSALEETEKRELLASVIASVFTYYCPDTSRQISPMWGGAIGENPDGVHNALAGIAGQKRGWGYSQTKILDANSRDPDTWGLVQMVEHYLDGAPFFSNAPDKCSYYANEARTQMRSNPYSESAWRCLSWSMHYMSDLSMPWHTQGAADPAQLATHTLYEGYVQEKFTDPEYGFKAALVSAPNTWVVISDPASSARSLASYSSARYSGLQLKIVTIPFGWGEDDWVKSTTKDLLKEGLKYNMGLVEYATH
;
A
#
# COMPACT_ATOMS: atom_id res chain seq x y z
N MET A 1 -13.12 6.75 11.06
CA MET A 1 -12.74 8.16 11.25
C MET A 1 -12.67 8.76 9.86
N GLU A 2 -13.48 9.78 9.59
CA GLU A 2 -13.73 10.34 8.25
C GLU A 2 -12.44 10.59 7.47
N ARG A 3 -12.35 10.07 6.24
CA ARG A 3 -11.50 10.67 5.20
C ARG A 3 -11.76 12.17 5.26
N SER A 4 -10.71 13.01 5.25
CA SER A 4 -10.98 14.44 5.16
C SER A 4 -11.63 14.68 3.79
N PHE A 5 -12.92 15.02 3.81
CA PHE A 5 -13.73 15.32 2.63
C PHE A 5 -13.03 16.31 1.68
N LEU A 6 -12.16 17.16 2.26
CA LEU A 6 -11.31 18.14 1.58
C LEU A 6 -10.27 17.54 0.62
N GLN A 7 -9.73 16.34 0.90
CA GLN A 7 -8.74 15.69 0.03
C GLN A 7 -9.39 15.02 -1.18
N ASP A 8 -10.56 14.40 -0.99
CA ASP A 8 -11.33 13.84 -2.10
C ASP A 8 -11.80 14.96 -3.06
N GLU A 9 -12.22 16.11 -2.51
CA GLU A 9 -12.61 17.27 -3.33
C GLU A 9 -11.43 17.88 -4.10
N ALA A 10 -10.25 18.01 -3.49
CA ALA A 10 -9.07 18.54 -4.18
C ALA A 10 -8.60 17.63 -5.33
N ALA A 11 -8.64 16.30 -5.15
CA ALA A 11 -8.28 15.34 -6.20
C ALA A 11 -9.30 15.36 -7.36
N LEU A 12 -10.59 15.38 -7.03
CA LEU A 12 -11.65 15.47 -8.04
C LEU A 12 -11.61 16.81 -8.79
N ASP A 13 -11.36 17.92 -8.08
CA ASP A 13 -11.21 19.24 -8.69
C ASP A 13 -9.99 19.31 -9.61
N HIS A 14 -8.85 18.72 -9.22
CA HIS A 14 -7.68 18.61 -10.08
C HIS A 14 -7.99 17.84 -11.37
N TYR A 15 -8.67 16.69 -11.27
CA TYR A 15 -9.04 15.88 -12.44
C TYR A 15 -10.10 16.55 -13.34
N ALA A 16 -10.92 17.44 -12.78
CA ALA A 16 -11.82 18.28 -13.58
C ALA A 16 -11.06 19.36 -14.37
N HIS A 17 -9.84 19.73 -13.95
CA HIS A 17 -9.07 20.87 -14.46
C HIS A 17 -7.63 20.50 -14.90
N LEU A 18 -7.44 19.31 -15.46
CA LEU A 18 -6.14 18.83 -15.94
C LEU A 18 -5.56 19.74 -17.04
N SER A 19 -4.25 19.98 -16.98
CA SER A 19 -3.48 20.60 -18.06
C SER A 19 -3.46 19.73 -19.34
N PRO A 20 -3.12 20.27 -20.52
CA PRO A 20 -3.06 19.49 -21.76
C PRO A 20 -2.13 18.26 -21.68
N ASP A 21 -1.02 18.38 -20.97
CA ASP A 21 -0.05 17.29 -20.80
C ASP A 21 -0.62 16.20 -19.88
N GLU A 22 -1.26 16.59 -18.78
CA GLU A 22 -1.95 15.66 -17.86
C GLU A 22 -3.14 14.98 -18.54
N GLN A 23 -3.89 15.69 -19.39
CA GLN A 23 -4.96 15.10 -20.19
C GLN A 23 -4.44 14.00 -21.11
N THR A 24 -3.30 14.21 -21.74
CA THR A 24 -2.69 13.20 -22.62
C THR A 24 -2.34 11.93 -21.83
N ILE A 25 -1.82 12.10 -20.61
CA ILE A 25 -1.52 11.01 -19.68
C ILE A 25 -2.81 10.27 -19.32
N VAL A 26 -3.88 10.99 -18.95
CA VAL A 26 -5.17 10.40 -18.58
C VAL A 26 -5.81 9.66 -19.76
N LEU A 27 -5.87 10.27 -20.94
CA LEU A 27 -6.49 9.67 -22.12
C LEU A 27 -5.81 8.38 -22.54
N LYS A 28 -4.46 8.34 -22.51
CA LYS A 28 -3.69 7.13 -22.79
C LYS A 28 -4.04 5.99 -21.81
N ALA A 29 -4.26 6.32 -20.53
CA ALA A 29 -4.67 5.31 -19.56
C ALA A 29 -6.09 4.79 -19.78
N LEU A 30 -7.02 5.68 -20.12
CA LEU A 30 -8.41 5.30 -20.37
C LEU A 30 -8.53 4.46 -21.64
N GLU A 31 -7.81 4.81 -22.71
CA GLU A 31 -7.81 4.07 -23.98
C GLU A 31 -7.42 2.58 -23.79
N GLU A 32 -6.54 2.32 -22.84
CA GLU A 32 -5.98 0.98 -22.59
C GLU A 32 -6.74 0.21 -21.49
N THR A 33 -7.47 0.90 -20.62
CA THR A 33 -8.21 0.27 -19.52
C THR A 33 -9.70 0.09 -19.82
N TYR A 34 -10.27 0.84 -20.76
CA TYR A 34 -11.68 0.80 -21.10
C TYR A 34 -11.93 0.08 -22.43
N SER A 35 -13.14 -0.44 -22.62
CA SER A 35 -13.62 -0.77 -23.95
C SER A 35 -13.74 0.50 -24.79
N GLU A 36 -13.62 0.38 -26.11
CA GLU A 36 -13.71 1.50 -27.06
C GLU A 36 -14.95 2.38 -26.79
N SER A 37 -16.13 1.76 -26.63
CA SER A 37 -17.37 2.48 -26.32
C SER A 37 -17.31 3.27 -25.00
N LYS A 38 -16.74 2.68 -23.95
CA LYS A 38 -16.64 3.30 -22.63
C LYS A 38 -15.59 4.41 -22.63
N PHE A 39 -14.50 4.23 -23.39
CA PHE A 39 -13.47 5.24 -23.59
C PHE A 39 -14.05 6.48 -24.29
N GLU A 40 -14.79 6.30 -25.39
CA GLU A 40 -15.42 7.40 -26.13
C GLU A 40 -16.42 8.16 -25.25
N GLU A 41 -17.31 7.44 -24.56
CA GLU A 41 -18.31 8.03 -23.66
C GLU A 41 -17.66 8.82 -22.52
N THR A 42 -16.70 8.21 -21.83
CA THR A 42 -16.00 8.85 -20.70
C THR A 42 -15.22 10.07 -21.16
N THR A 43 -14.51 9.98 -22.28
CA THR A 43 -13.70 11.09 -22.81
C THR A 43 -14.57 12.27 -23.23
N ALA A 44 -15.71 11.99 -23.87
CA ALA A 44 -16.68 13.02 -24.22
C ALA A 44 -17.23 13.71 -22.97
N GLU A 45 -17.53 12.95 -21.92
CA GLU A 45 -18.07 13.51 -20.69
C GLU A 45 -17.03 14.29 -19.87
N LEU A 46 -15.78 13.79 -19.78
CA LEU A 46 -14.67 14.54 -19.17
C LEU A 46 -14.45 15.90 -19.85
N LYS A 47 -14.57 15.95 -21.17
CA LYS A 47 -14.52 17.22 -21.91
C LYS A 47 -15.66 18.15 -21.49
N LYS A 48 -16.90 17.65 -21.41
CA LYS A 48 -18.03 18.45 -20.97
C LYS A 48 -17.88 18.94 -19.53
N ILE A 49 -17.34 18.12 -18.64
CA ILE A 49 -17.07 18.51 -17.23
C ILE A 49 -16.09 19.68 -17.20
N ARG A 50 -14.95 19.55 -17.88
CA ARG A 50 -13.94 20.62 -17.96
C ARG A 50 -14.46 21.90 -18.63
N ASP A 51 -15.28 21.76 -19.65
CA ASP A 51 -15.88 22.88 -20.36
C ASP A 51 -17.07 23.50 -19.58
N GLY A 52 -17.46 22.92 -18.43
CA GLY A 52 -18.59 23.38 -17.62
C GLY A 52 -19.96 23.14 -18.25
N THR A 53 -20.05 22.21 -19.21
CA THR A 53 -21.27 21.92 -19.99
C THR A 53 -21.87 20.55 -19.72
N SER A 54 -21.28 19.78 -18.80
CA SER A 54 -21.80 18.46 -18.40
C SER A 54 -23.18 18.59 -17.77
N ALA A 55 -24.09 17.72 -18.21
CA ALA A 55 -25.46 17.63 -17.69
C ALA A 55 -25.58 16.61 -16.54
N LEU A 56 -24.49 15.95 -16.15
CA LEU A 56 -24.47 15.05 -15.02
C LEU A 56 -24.76 15.82 -13.72
N GLU A 57 -25.40 15.15 -12.77
CA GLU A 57 -25.51 15.66 -11.41
C GLU A 57 -24.13 15.63 -10.74
N GLU A 58 -23.92 16.48 -9.72
CA GLU A 58 -22.62 16.58 -9.05
C GLU A 58 -22.12 15.25 -8.48
N THR A 59 -23.01 14.41 -7.96
CA THR A 59 -22.66 13.08 -7.48
C THR A 59 -22.14 12.18 -8.61
N GLU A 60 -22.80 12.19 -9.77
CA GLU A 60 -22.43 11.39 -10.94
C GLU A 60 -21.10 11.88 -11.55
N LYS A 61 -20.86 13.20 -11.57
CA LYS A 61 -19.56 13.77 -11.97
C LYS A 61 -18.44 13.25 -11.07
N ARG A 62 -18.65 13.25 -9.75
CA ARG A 62 -17.65 12.78 -8.80
C ARG A 62 -17.38 11.28 -8.97
N GLU A 63 -18.41 10.47 -9.18
CA GLU A 63 -18.27 9.04 -9.46
C GLU A 63 -17.48 8.78 -10.76
N LEU A 64 -17.78 9.53 -11.83
CA LEU A 64 -17.04 9.41 -13.09
C LEU A 64 -15.57 9.83 -12.95
N LEU A 65 -15.31 10.98 -12.33
CA LEU A 65 -13.95 11.48 -12.08
C LEU A 65 -13.16 10.50 -11.21
N ALA A 66 -13.79 9.90 -10.20
CA ALA A 66 -13.16 8.86 -9.39
C ALA A 66 -12.85 7.58 -10.16
N SER A 67 -13.78 7.12 -11.01
CA SER A 67 -13.52 5.98 -11.89
C SER A 67 -12.34 6.28 -12.82
N VAL A 68 -12.22 7.51 -13.30
CA VAL A 68 -11.08 7.95 -14.12
C VAL A 68 -9.78 7.96 -13.31
N ILE A 69 -9.78 8.51 -12.10
CA ILE A 69 -8.62 8.48 -11.19
C ILE A 69 -8.17 7.04 -10.96
N ALA A 70 -9.10 6.14 -10.65
CA ALA A 70 -8.82 4.73 -10.42
C ALA A 70 -8.27 4.02 -11.68
N SER A 71 -8.80 4.33 -12.87
CA SER A 71 -8.29 3.78 -14.14
C SER A 71 -6.91 4.32 -14.51
N VAL A 72 -6.67 5.61 -14.30
CA VAL A 72 -5.37 6.24 -14.53
C VAL A 72 -4.33 5.65 -13.60
N PHE A 73 -4.68 5.56 -12.31
CA PHE A 73 -3.86 4.86 -11.33
C PHE A 73 -3.60 3.41 -11.76
N THR A 74 -4.64 2.65 -12.10
CA THR A 74 -4.54 1.26 -12.56
C THR A 74 -3.59 1.09 -13.75
N TYR A 75 -3.65 2.00 -14.73
CA TYR A 75 -2.84 1.93 -15.93
C TYR A 75 -1.37 2.26 -15.70
N TYR A 76 -1.08 3.24 -14.84
CA TYR A 76 0.28 3.70 -14.55
C TYR A 76 0.94 2.98 -13.37
N CYS A 77 0.16 2.30 -12.53
CA CYS A 77 0.62 1.48 -11.41
C CYS A 77 0.65 -0.05 -11.68
N PRO A 78 0.92 -0.59 -12.90
CA PRO A 78 0.61 -1.99 -13.15
C PRO A 78 1.71 -2.93 -12.70
N ASP A 79 1.35 -3.91 -11.87
CA ASP A 79 2.10 -5.16 -11.81
C ASP A 79 1.88 -6.03 -13.05
N THR A 80 2.97 -6.74 -13.35
CA THR A 80 3.18 -7.95 -14.16
C THR A 80 3.62 -7.76 -15.60
N SER A 81 3.21 -6.72 -16.33
CA SER A 81 3.69 -6.49 -17.70
C SER A 81 4.70 -5.35 -17.86
N ARG A 82 4.73 -4.37 -16.93
CA ARG A 82 5.64 -3.21 -16.99
C ARG A 82 6.64 -3.11 -15.83
N GLN A 83 6.67 -4.11 -14.94
CA GLN A 83 7.56 -4.19 -13.77
C GLN A 83 7.40 -3.05 -12.73
N ILE A 84 6.32 -2.26 -12.77
CA ILE A 84 6.07 -1.13 -11.85
C ILE A 84 4.91 -1.54 -10.94
N SER A 85 5.20 -2.34 -9.93
CA SER A 85 4.19 -2.80 -8.96
C SER A 85 4.46 -2.18 -7.61
N PRO A 86 3.42 -1.78 -6.85
CA PRO A 86 3.54 -1.52 -5.43
C PRO A 86 3.57 -2.86 -4.69
N MET A 87 4.72 -3.52 -4.70
CA MET A 87 4.94 -4.69 -3.87
C MET A 87 5.98 -4.32 -2.83
N TRP A 88 5.55 -4.10 -1.59
CA TRP A 88 6.47 -4.07 -0.46
C TRP A 88 7.00 -5.48 -0.22
N GLY A 89 7.96 -5.89 -1.06
CA GLY A 89 8.27 -7.25 -1.51
C GLY A 89 7.69 -8.48 -0.77
N GLY A 90 7.27 -9.49 -1.52
CA GLY A 90 6.83 -10.77 -0.93
C GLY A 90 6.76 -11.90 -1.94
N ALA A 91 6.50 -13.12 -1.46
CA ALA A 91 6.25 -14.27 -2.32
C ALA A 91 4.92 -14.97 -2.01
N ILE A 92 4.36 -15.60 -3.03
CA ILE A 92 3.17 -16.46 -2.91
C ILE A 92 3.55 -17.68 -2.07
N GLY A 93 2.75 -17.97 -1.05
CA GLY A 93 2.99 -19.08 -0.14
C GLY A 93 4.07 -18.78 0.90
N GLU A 94 4.42 -19.80 1.69
CA GLU A 94 5.43 -19.67 2.75
C GLU A 94 6.79 -19.29 2.14
N ASN A 95 7.28 -18.10 2.49
CA ASN A 95 8.57 -17.61 2.09
C ASN A 95 9.13 -16.64 3.14
N PRO A 96 9.90 -17.12 4.11
CA PRO A 96 10.47 -16.26 5.16
C PRO A 96 11.52 -15.26 4.65
N ASP A 97 11.84 -15.27 3.35
CA ASP A 97 12.74 -14.33 2.68
C ASP A 97 12.00 -13.27 1.85
N GLY A 98 10.66 -13.28 1.83
CA GLY A 98 9.84 -12.16 1.37
C GLY A 98 9.65 -11.11 2.47
N VAL A 99 9.65 -9.82 2.13
CA VAL A 99 9.55 -8.72 3.12
C VAL A 99 8.22 -8.78 3.89
N HIS A 100 7.08 -8.82 3.20
CA HIS A 100 5.76 -9.01 3.80
C HIS A 100 5.68 -10.30 4.62
N ASN A 101 6.11 -11.41 4.02
CA ASN A 101 6.06 -12.74 4.63
C ASN A 101 6.82 -12.74 5.98
N ALA A 102 8.05 -12.22 5.98
CA ALA A 102 8.88 -12.12 7.16
C ALA A 102 8.30 -11.16 8.21
N LEU A 103 7.80 -9.98 7.80
CA LEU A 103 7.17 -9.03 8.71
C LEU A 103 5.97 -9.65 9.45
N ALA A 104 5.14 -10.43 8.75
CA ALA A 104 3.98 -11.09 9.32
C ALA A 104 4.37 -12.30 10.19
N GLY A 105 5.21 -13.21 9.65
CA GLY A 105 5.65 -14.41 10.35
C GLY A 105 6.44 -14.11 11.62
N ILE A 106 7.42 -13.17 11.56
CA ILE A 106 8.23 -12.76 12.71
C ILE A 106 7.37 -12.07 13.77
N ALA A 107 6.36 -11.28 13.38
CA ALA A 107 5.45 -10.67 14.33
C ALA A 107 4.74 -11.72 15.19
N GLY A 108 4.15 -12.74 14.54
CA GLY A 108 3.50 -13.84 15.26
C GLY A 108 4.46 -14.62 16.18
N GLN A 109 5.68 -14.90 15.70
CA GLN A 109 6.71 -15.58 16.49
C GLN A 109 7.11 -14.77 17.73
N LYS A 110 7.34 -13.46 17.58
CA LYS A 110 7.68 -12.56 18.70
C LYS A 110 6.54 -12.45 19.70
N ARG A 111 5.29 -12.60 19.27
CA ARG A 111 4.13 -12.67 20.15
C ARG A 111 3.86 -14.06 20.75
N GLY A 112 4.76 -15.02 20.53
CA GLY A 112 4.73 -16.33 21.19
C GLY A 112 3.83 -17.37 20.52
N TRP A 113 3.36 -17.11 19.30
CA TRP A 113 2.55 -18.08 18.56
C TRP A 113 3.41 -19.16 17.91
N GLY A 114 2.87 -20.38 17.87
CA GLY A 114 3.55 -21.55 17.32
C GLY A 114 3.60 -21.54 15.80
N TYR A 115 4.43 -22.44 15.25
CA TYR A 115 4.72 -22.52 13.82
C TYR A 115 3.46 -22.59 12.94
N SER A 116 2.44 -23.36 13.34
CA SER A 116 1.21 -23.52 12.55
C SER A 116 0.51 -22.18 12.26
N GLN A 117 0.47 -21.27 13.23
CA GLN A 117 -0.17 -19.97 13.08
C GLN A 117 0.76 -18.99 12.34
N THR A 118 2.03 -18.96 12.71
CA THR A 118 3.01 -18.03 12.11
C THR A 118 3.26 -18.35 10.63
N LYS A 119 3.15 -19.63 10.24
CA LYS A 119 3.19 -20.04 8.84
C LYS A 119 2.02 -19.49 8.04
N ILE A 120 0.81 -19.42 8.60
CA ILE A 120 -0.35 -18.84 7.91
C ILE A 120 -0.13 -17.35 7.70
N LEU A 121 0.39 -16.64 8.71
CA LEU A 121 0.76 -15.23 8.60
C LEU A 121 1.77 -15.00 7.48
N ASP A 122 2.85 -15.77 7.47
CA ASP A 122 3.90 -15.70 6.44
C ASP A 122 3.33 -16.01 5.04
N ALA A 123 2.56 -17.09 4.90
CA ALA A 123 2.18 -17.59 3.58
C ALA A 123 1.11 -16.77 2.84
N ASN A 124 0.33 -15.94 3.54
CA ASN A 124 -0.83 -15.24 2.98
C ASN A 124 -0.64 -13.71 2.94
N SER A 125 0.49 -13.19 3.45
CA SER A 125 0.68 -11.75 3.59
C SER A 125 0.96 -11.04 2.28
N ARG A 126 1.16 -11.79 1.19
CA ARG A 126 1.27 -11.25 -0.19
C ARG A 126 -0.04 -11.38 -0.95
N ASP A 127 -1.03 -12.12 -0.44
CA ASP A 127 -2.29 -12.35 -1.17
C ASP A 127 -2.92 -11.03 -1.67
N PRO A 128 -2.96 -9.92 -0.89
CA PRO A 128 -3.61 -8.69 -1.35
C PRO A 128 -2.93 -8.03 -2.56
N ASP A 129 -1.65 -8.30 -2.83
CA ASP A 129 -0.96 -7.88 -4.07
C ASP A 129 -1.57 -8.53 -5.32
N THR A 130 -2.30 -9.64 -5.15
CA THR A 130 -2.77 -10.48 -6.26
C THR A 130 -4.28 -10.38 -6.50
N TRP A 131 -5.01 -9.60 -5.68
CA TRP A 131 -6.47 -9.53 -5.74
C TRP A 131 -7.04 -8.73 -6.90
N GLY A 132 -6.17 -8.11 -7.70
CA GLY A 132 -6.51 -7.43 -8.94
C GLY A 132 -6.36 -5.93 -8.86
N LEU A 133 -6.60 -5.29 -10.01
CA LEU A 133 -6.29 -3.88 -10.25
C LEU A 133 -7.11 -2.93 -9.36
N VAL A 134 -8.37 -3.27 -9.08
CA VAL A 134 -9.25 -2.46 -8.22
C VAL A 134 -8.74 -2.41 -6.79
N GLN A 135 -8.09 -3.47 -6.31
CA GLN A 135 -7.56 -3.56 -4.96
C GLN A 135 -6.21 -2.83 -4.82
N MET A 136 -5.50 -2.57 -5.91
CA MET A 136 -4.19 -1.88 -5.88
C MET A 136 -4.28 -0.47 -5.27
N VAL A 137 -5.40 0.26 -5.47
CA VAL A 137 -5.57 1.58 -4.84
C VAL A 137 -5.67 1.47 -3.33
N GLU A 138 -6.10 0.31 -2.81
CA GLU A 138 -6.37 0.09 -1.40
C GLU A 138 -5.08 -0.14 -0.60
N HIS A 139 -3.92 -0.20 -1.26
CA HIS A 139 -2.59 -0.32 -0.64
C HIS A 139 -2.03 1.03 -0.16
N TYR A 140 -2.67 2.13 -0.53
CA TYR A 140 -2.18 3.48 -0.24
C TYR A 140 -2.92 4.10 0.94
N LEU A 141 -2.25 5.01 1.66
CA LEU A 141 -2.78 5.74 2.82
C LEU A 141 -4.10 6.46 2.51
N ASP A 142 -4.11 7.17 1.39
CA ASP A 142 -5.26 7.97 0.96
C ASP A 142 -6.16 7.19 -0.01
N GLY A 143 -5.63 6.16 -0.66
CA GLY A 143 -6.31 5.36 -1.67
C GLY A 143 -6.76 6.18 -2.89
N ALA A 144 -7.80 5.71 -3.57
CA ALA A 144 -8.51 6.48 -4.60
C ALA A 144 -9.88 6.95 -4.09
N PRO A 145 -10.44 8.06 -4.61
CA PRO A 145 -11.78 8.52 -4.26
C PRO A 145 -12.80 7.37 -4.41
N PHE A 146 -13.74 7.25 -3.46
CA PHE A 146 -14.77 6.20 -3.41
C PHE A 146 -14.30 4.75 -3.18
N PHE A 147 -13.00 4.46 -3.23
CA PHE A 147 -12.44 3.18 -2.83
C PHE A 147 -11.97 3.21 -1.37
N SER A 148 -11.85 2.03 -0.75
CA SER A 148 -11.21 1.95 0.56
C SER A 148 -9.69 2.21 0.47
N ASN A 149 -9.04 2.45 1.60
CA ASN A 149 -7.59 2.69 1.69
C ASN A 149 -6.92 1.67 2.62
N ALA A 150 -5.59 1.70 2.69
CA ALA A 150 -4.83 0.74 3.48
C ALA A 150 -5.22 0.76 4.97
N PRO A 151 -5.40 1.92 5.64
CA PRO A 151 -5.93 1.96 7.00
C PRO A 151 -7.30 1.28 7.17
N ASP A 152 -8.23 1.51 6.23
CA ASP A 152 -9.57 0.95 6.29
C ASP A 152 -9.55 -0.57 6.10
N LYS A 153 -8.74 -1.08 5.16
CA LYS A 153 -8.54 -2.53 4.95
C LYS A 153 -7.82 -3.19 6.12
N CYS A 154 -6.77 -2.56 6.63
CA CYS A 154 -6.07 -3.03 7.83
C CYS A 154 -7.06 -3.24 8.98
N SER A 155 -7.93 -2.26 9.23
CA SER A 155 -8.96 -2.34 10.28
C SER A 155 -10.03 -3.38 9.99
N TYR A 156 -10.56 -3.44 8.78
CA TYR A 156 -11.53 -4.44 8.38
C TYR A 156 -11.01 -5.86 8.67
N TYR A 157 -9.84 -6.20 8.15
CA TYR A 157 -9.29 -7.54 8.30
C TYR A 157 -8.83 -7.86 9.73
N ALA A 158 -8.33 -6.87 10.48
CA ALA A 158 -8.01 -7.04 11.91
C ALA A 158 -9.26 -7.36 12.74
N ASN A 159 -10.38 -6.67 12.47
CA ASN A 159 -11.64 -6.88 13.16
C ASN A 159 -12.27 -8.23 12.81
N GLU A 160 -12.20 -8.64 11.55
CA GLU A 160 -12.64 -9.97 11.11
C GLU A 160 -11.83 -11.08 11.77
N ALA A 161 -10.49 -10.93 11.80
CA ALA A 161 -9.61 -11.86 12.49
C ALA A 161 -9.96 -11.96 13.97
N ARG A 162 -10.09 -10.81 14.66
CA ARG A 162 -10.42 -10.76 16.08
C ARG A 162 -11.76 -11.43 16.39
N THR A 163 -12.78 -11.14 15.59
CA THR A 163 -14.12 -11.71 15.77
C THR A 163 -14.10 -13.23 15.66
N GLN A 164 -13.38 -13.76 14.68
CA GLN A 164 -13.23 -15.21 14.50
C GLN A 164 -12.36 -15.84 15.60
N MET A 165 -11.27 -15.19 16.01
CA MET A 165 -10.36 -15.69 17.06
C MET A 165 -11.01 -15.76 18.45
N ARG A 166 -11.97 -14.87 18.75
CA ARG A 166 -12.78 -14.96 19.98
C ARG A 166 -13.53 -16.28 20.10
N SER A 167 -13.94 -16.87 18.97
CA SER A 167 -14.61 -18.18 18.95
C SER A 167 -13.61 -19.33 18.90
N ASN A 168 -12.55 -19.19 18.11
CA ASN A 168 -11.48 -20.16 18.00
C ASN A 168 -10.15 -19.47 17.69
N PRO A 169 -9.22 -19.33 18.64
CA PRO A 169 -7.93 -18.66 18.43
C PRO A 169 -7.03 -19.41 17.43
N TYR A 170 -7.37 -20.63 17.03
CA TYR A 170 -6.64 -21.44 16.04
C TYR A 170 -7.35 -21.49 14.67
N SER A 171 -8.38 -20.67 14.43
CA SER A 171 -9.09 -20.61 13.15
C SER A 171 -8.15 -20.17 12.02
N GLU A 172 -7.89 -21.05 11.05
CA GLU A 172 -7.06 -20.74 9.89
C GLU A 172 -7.56 -19.51 9.13
N SER A 173 -8.88 -19.41 8.91
CA SER A 173 -9.52 -18.25 8.29
C SER A 173 -9.22 -16.95 9.06
N ALA A 174 -9.22 -17.00 10.39
CA ALA A 174 -8.92 -15.83 11.20
C ALA A 174 -7.44 -15.40 11.07
N TRP A 175 -6.51 -16.37 11.05
CA TRP A 175 -5.09 -16.11 10.84
C TRP A 175 -4.80 -15.59 9.42
N ARG A 176 -5.56 -16.03 8.40
CA ARG A 176 -5.48 -15.45 7.05
C ARG A 176 -5.96 -14.00 7.03
N CYS A 177 -7.10 -13.69 7.68
CA CYS A 177 -7.54 -12.30 7.83
C CYS A 177 -6.47 -11.45 8.55
N LEU A 178 -5.86 -11.97 9.62
CA LEU A 178 -4.79 -11.24 10.31
C LEU A 178 -3.57 -11.01 9.40
N SER A 179 -3.19 -12.01 8.59
CA SER A 179 -2.13 -11.89 7.58
C SER A 179 -2.40 -10.77 6.58
N TRP A 180 -3.64 -10.68 6.06
CA TRP A 180 -4.04 -9.60 5.15
C TRP A 180 -4.08 -8.25 5.85
N SER A 181 -4.47 -8.17 7.13
CA SER A 181 -4.38 -6.93 7.90
C SER A 181 -2.94 -6.45 8.05
N MET A 182 -2.01 -7.37 8.31
CA MET A 182 -0.57 -7.08 8.40
C MET A 182 0.04 -6.64 7.08
N HIS A 183 -0.47 -7.13 5.95
CA HIS A 183 -0.08 -6.66 4.63
C HIS A 183 -0.31 -5.15 4.50
N TYR A 184 -1.56 -4.69 4.64
CA TYR A 184 -1.90 -3.26 4.55
C TYR A 184 -1.22 -2.40 5.62
N MET A 185 -0.95 -2.95 6.81
CA MET A 185 -0.15 -2.26 7.83
C MET A 185 1.31 -2.13 7.38
N SER A 186 1.88 -3.17 6.78
CA SER A 186 3.26 -3.18 6.30
C SER A 186 3.47 -2.24 5.13
N ASP A 187 2.50 -2.11 4.22
CA ASP A 187 2.52 -1.11 3.14
C ASP A 187 2.73 0.29 3.70
N LEU A 188 2.06 0.62 4.80
CA LEU A 188 2.18 1.93 5.44
C LEU A 188 3.51 2.12 6.17
N SER A 189 4.33 1.08 6.33
CA SER A 189 5.75 1.24 6.70
C SER A 189 6.62 1.63 5.52
N MET A 190 6.08 1.62 4.30
CA MET A 190 6.76 2.01 3.08
C MET A 190 6.39 3.44 2.67
N PRO A 191 7.37 4.35 2.52
CA PRO A 191 7.09 5.77 2.29
C PRO A 191 6.27 6.09 1.03
N TRP A 192 6.45 5.41 -0.10
CA TRP A 192 5.69 5.67 -1.32
C TRP A 192 4.21 5.26 -1.23
N HIS A 193 3.83 4.30 -0.39
CA HIS A 193 2.40 4.02 -0.12
C HIS A 193 1.70 5.15 0.65
N THR A 194 2.42 6.19 1.08
CA THR A 194 1.87 7.30 1.86
C THR A 194 1.64 8.59 1.09
N GLN A 195 2.08 8.70 -0.17
CA GLN A 195 2.11 9.98 -0.90
C GLN A 195 0.98 10.15 -1.93
N GLY A 196 -0.02 9.26 -1.94
CA GLY A 196 -0.96 9.16 -3.06
C GLY A 196 -0.26 8.63 -4.31
N ALA A 197 -0.93 8.48 -5.45
CA ALA A 197 -0.38 7.66 -6.53
C ALA A 197 -0.54 8.23 -7.95
N ALA A 198 -0.42 9.55 -8.06
CA ALA A 198 -0.66 10.25 -9.31
C ALA A 198 0.61 10.78 -10.01
N ASP A 199 1.80 10.72 -9.38
CA ASP A 199 3.04 11.22 -9.98
C ASP A 199 3.87 10.08 -10.63
N PRO A 200 4.08 10.08 -11.97
CA PRO A 200 4.93 9.10 -12.65
C PRO A 200 6.37 9.03 -12.11
N ALA A 201 6.94 10.13 -11.64
CA ALA A 201 8.28 10.14 -11.05
C ALA A 201 8.30 9.44 -9.68
N GLN A 202 7.22 9.58 -8.91
CA GLN A 202 7.00 8.81 -7.70
C GLN A 202 6.87 7.32 -8.02
N LEU A 203 6.07 6.92 -9.02
CA LEU A 203 5.87 5.51 -9.38
C LEU A 203 7.17 4.82 -9.85
N ALA A 204 8.01 5.53 -10.59
CA ALA A 204 9.31 5.00 -11.02
C ALA A 204 10.26 4.76 -9.83
N THR A 205 10.30 5.70 -8.90
CA THR A 205 11.16 5.62 -7.70
C THR A 205 10.62 4.65 -6.65
N HIS A 206 9.30 4.46 -6.60
CA HIS A 206 8.60 3.45 -5.80
C HIS A 206 9.16 2.07 -6.13
N THR A 207 9.10 1.70 -7.41
CA THR A 207 9.55 0.41 -7.92
C THR A 207 11.03 0.16 -7.62
N LEU A 208 11.86 1.19 -7.81
CA LEU A 208 13.29 1.09 -7.50
C LEU A 208 13.53 0.83 -6.02
N TYR A 209 12.81 1.52 -5.14
CA TYR A 209 12.98 1.37 -3.71
C TYR A 209 12.54 0.00 -3.22
N GLU A 210 11.37 -0.46 -3.62
CA GLU A 210 10.87 -1.79 -3.25
C GLU A 210 11.73 -2.91 -3.79
N GLY A 211 12.12 -2.83 -5.07
CA GLY A 211 13.02 -3.79 -5.69
C GLY A 211 14.35 -3.88 -4.94
N TYR A 212 14.90 -2.73 -4.53
CA TYR A 212 16.09 -2.67 -3.68
C TYR A 212 15.88 -3.37 -2.33
N VAL A 213 14.80 -3.07 -1.59
CA VAL A 213 14.55 -3.70 -0.29
C VAL A 213 14.41 -5.22 -0.44
N GLN A 214 13.69 -5.68 -1.47
CA GLN A 214 13.48 -7.10 -1.72
C GLN A 214 14.77 -7.82 -2.17
N GLU A 215 15.55 -7.22 -3.07
CA GLU A 215 16.82 -7.81 -3.55
C GLU A 215 17.82 -7.94 -2.40
N LYS A 216 17.89 -6.92 -1.53
CA LYS A 216 18.87 -6.87 -0.43
C LYS A 216 18.33 -7.42 0.90
N PHE A 217 17.11 -7.95 0.92
CA PHE A 217 16.44 -8.31 2.17
C PHE A 217 17.23 -9.33 3.01
N THR A 218 17.73 -10.37 2.33
CA THR A 218 18.51 -11.47 2.94
C THR A 218 20.02 -11.23 2.89
N ASP A 219 20.47 -10.13 2.29
CA ASP A 219 21.88 -9.79 2.18
C ASP A 219 22.44 -9.39 3.57
N PRO A 220 23.44 -10.09 4.11
CA PRO A 220 24.01 -9.78 5.41
C PRO A 220 24.73 -8.42 5.46
N GLU A 221 25.18 -7.87 4.32
CA GLU A 221 25.81 -6.55 4.27
C GLU A 221 24.81 -5.43 4.55
N TYR A 222 23.56 -5.61 4.09
CA TYR A 222 22.47 -4.67 4.30
C TYR A 222 21.77 -4.90 5.65
N GLY A 223 21.62 -6.17 6.03
CA GLY A 223 21.13 -6.58 7.34
C GLY A 223 19.64 -6.30 7.58
N PHE A 224 18.82 -6.24 6.53
CA PHE A 224 17.39 -5.93 6.63
C PHE A 224 16.60 -7.01 7.38
N LYS A 225 16.68 -8.27 6.94
CA LYS A 225 16.06 -9.38 7.68
C LYS A 225 16.65 -9.53 9.10
N ALA A 226 17.96 -9.35 9.24
CA ALA A 226 18.62 -9.39 10.55
C ALA A 226 18.07 -8.30 11.50
N ALA A 227 17.77 -7.11 11.00
CA ALA A 227 17.16 -6.04 11.79
C ALA A 227 15.77 -6.41 12.33
N LEU A 228 14.95 -7.15 11.55
CA LEU A 228 13.66 -7.67 12.02
C LEU A 228 13.82 -8.76 13.08
N VAL A 229 14.69 -9.74 12.81
CA VAL A 229 14.92 -10.86 13.73
C VAL A 229 15.45 -10.36 15.08
N SER A 230 16.41 -9.44 15.05
CA SER A 230 17.03 -8.85 16.25
C SER A 230 16.21 -7.73 16.91
N ALA A 231 15.13 -7.26 16.29
CA ALA A 231 14.27 -6.23 16.87
C ALA A 231 13.74 -6.65 18.26
N PRO A 232 13.63 -5.72 19.22
CA PRO A 232 13.09 -6.03 20.54
C PRO A 232 11.63 -6.51 20.43
N ASN A 233 11.19 -7.30 21.40
CA ASN A 233 9.79 -7.73 21.51
C ASN A 233 8.90 -6.62 22.12
N THR A 234 9.01 -5.41 21.58
CA THR A 234 8.22 -4.24 21.94
C THR A 234 7.26 -3.92 20.81
N TRP A 235 5.97 -3.73 21.11
CA TRP A 235 4.91 -3.50 20.12
C TRP A 235 4.14 -2.22 20.41
N VAL A 236 3.38 -1.76 19.42
CA VAL A 236 2.40 -0.69 19.60
C VAL A 236 1.11 -1.30 20.14
N VAL A 237 0.56 -0.72 21.21
CA VAL A 237 -0.77 -1.11 21.70
C VAL A 237 -1.81 -0.56 20.75
N ILE A 238 -2.51 -1.44 20.04
CA ILE A 238 -3.54 -1.09 19.08
C ILE A 238 -4.90 -1.22 19.75
N SER A 239 -5.69 -0.14 19.76
CA SER A 239 -7.11 -0.15 20.10
C SER A 239 -8.00 0.10 18.88
N ASP A 240 -7.47 0.87 17.92
CA ASP A 240 -8.06 1.14 16.61
C ASP A 240 -6.97 0.88 15.54
N PRO A 241 -7.10 -0.21 14.76
CA PRO A 241 -6.12 -0.53 13.73
C PRO A 241 -6.00 0.55 12.65
N ALA A 242 -7.10 1.23 12.25
CA ALA A 242 -7.04 2.27 11.22
C ALA A 242 -6.26 3.49 11.70
N SER A 243 -6.50 3.94 12.94
CA SER A 243 -5.73 5.04 13.55
C SER A 243 -4.25 4.68 13.71
N SER A 244 -3.95 3.43 14.09
CA SER A 244 -2.58 2.94 14.22
C SER A 244 -1.88 2.87 12.85
N ALA A 245 -2.57 2.39 11.82
CA ALA A 245 -2.10 2.37 10.44
C ALA A 245 -1.76 3.79 9.94
N ARG A 246 -2.60 4.79 10.19
CA ARG A 246 -2.29 6.20 9.86
C ARG A 246 -1.10 6.77 10.65
N SER A 247 -0.89 6.30 11.88
CA SER A 247 0.26 6.70 12.70
C SER A 247 1.57 6.15 12.13
N LEU A 248 1.57 4.88 11.68
CA LEU A 248 2.69 4.29 10.98
C LEU A 248 2.95 4.99 9.64
N ALA A 249 1.90 5.31 8.88
CA ALA A 249 2.02 6.06 7.64
C ALA A 249 2.63 7.46 7.85
N SER A 250 2.27 8.14 8.94
CA SER A 250 2.88 9.42 9.30
C SER A 250 4.38 9.28 9.59
N TYR A 251 4.79 8.18 10.23
CA TYR A 251 6.19 7.89 10.46
C TYR A 251 6.95 7.64 9.15
N SER A 252 6.44 6.80 8.26
CA SER A 252 7.13 6.47 7.00
C SER A 252 7.13 7.65 6.01
N SER A 253 6.03 8.40 5.91
CA SER A 253 5.89 9.60 5.08
C SER A 253 6.99 10.64 5.34
N ALA A 254 7.37 10.85 6.61
CA ALA A 254 8.43 11.78 6.97
C ALA A 254 9.81 11.44 6.39
N ARG A 255 10.02 10.22 5.89
CA ARG A 255 11.28 9.77 5.26
C ARG A 255 11.23 9.81 3.74
N TYR A 256 10.04 9.98 3.15
CA TYR A 256 9.84 9.95 1.70
C TYR A 256 10.75 10.93 0.97
N SER A 257 10.71 12.23 1.29
CA SER A 257 11.46 13.24 0.54
C SER A 257 12.97 13.01 0.56
N GLY A 258 13.52 12.49 1.67
CA GLY A 258 14.95 12.18 1.78
C GLY A 258 15.35 10.98 0.92
N LEU A 259 14.57 9.89 0.96
CA LEU A 259 14.80 8.70 0.14
C LEU A 259 14.61 9.01 -1.35
N GLN A 260 13.55 9.75 -1.68
CA GLN A 260 13.27 10.23 -3.03
C GLN A 260 14.44 11.03 -3.58
N LEU A 261 14.95 12.00 -2.81
CA LEU A 261 16.09 12.81 -3.20
C LEU A 261 17.34 11.95 -3.49
N LYS A 262 17.61 10.93 -2.67
CA LYS A 262 18.74 10.02 -2.87
C LYS A 262 18.61 9.25 -4.18
N ILE A 263 17.44 8.70 -4.46
CA ILE A 263 17.20 7.92 -5.69
C ILE A 263 17.36 8.81 -6.93
N VAL A 264 16.77 10.01 -6.95
CA VAL A 264 16.80 10.87 -8.14
C VAL A 264 18.15 11.56 -8.38
N THR A 265 18.94 11.82 -7.33
CA THR A 265 20.25 12.50 -7.47
C THR A 265 21.42 11.54 -7.62
N ILE A 266 21.25 10.26 -7.24
CA ILE A 266 22.29 9.23 -7.29
C ILE A 266 21.73 8.04 -8.08
N PRO A 267 21.65 8.13 -9.43
CA PRO A 267 20.99 7.12 -10.25
C PRO A 267 21.63 5.71 -10.16
N PHE A 268 22.90 5.63 -9.73
CA PHE A 268 23.61 4.36 -9.51
C PHE A 268 24.17 4.31 -8.09
N GLY A 269 23.84 3.26 -7.35
CA GLY A 269 24.40 3.00 -6.01
C GLY A 269 23.77 3.82 -4.87
N TRP A 270 22.62 4.47 -5.07
CA TRP A 270 21.90 5.15 -3.97
C TRP A 270 21.59 4.21 -2.79
N GLY A 271 21.38 2.92 -3.06
CA GLY A 271 21.17 1.88 -2.02
C GLY A 271 22.40 1.63 -1.16
N GLU A 272 23.60 1.96 -1.62
CA GLU A 272 24.83 1.79 -0.85
C GLU A 272 25.00 2.82 0.27
N ASP A 273 24.24 3.92 0.20
CA ASP A 273 24.28 5.01 1.16
C ASP A 273 23.85 4.55 2.57
N ASP A 274 24.68 4.85 3.58
CA ASP A 274 24.44 4.43 4.96
C ASP A 274 23.13 4.98 5.55
N TRP A 275 22.72 6.19 5.13
CA TRP A 275 21.46 6.78 5.56
C TRP A 275 20.27 6.05 4.93
N VAL A 276 20.38 5.62 3.68
CA VAL A 276 19.35 4.77 3.03
C VAL A 276 19.25 3.43 3.76
N LYS A 277 20.37 2.71 3.95
CA LYS A 277 20.41 1.43 4.67
C LYS A 277 19.82 1.53 6.08
N SER A 278 20.22 2.54 6.85
CA SER A 278 19.71 2.74 8.22
C SER A 278 18.23 3.12 8.25
N THR A 279 17.79 4.01 7.37
CA THR A 279 16.38 4.41 7.25
C THR A 279 15.49 3.23 6.86
N THR A 280 15.91 2.39 5.90
CA THR A 280 15.17 1.18 5.53
C THR A 280 15.02 0.21 6.71
N LYS A 281 16.10 -0.02 7.49
CA LYS A 281 16.04 -0.84 8.71
C LYS A 281 15.06 -0.27 9.73
N ASP A 282 15.02 1.04 9.89
CA ASP A 282 14.11 1.71 10.82
C ASP A 282 12.65 1.58 10.39
N LEU A 283 12.35 1.76 9.10
CA LEU A 283 11.01 1.54 8.53
C LEU A 283 10.53 0.10 8.75
N LEU A 284 11.38 -0.89 8.44
CA LEU A 284 11.08 -2.32 8.64
C LEU A 284 10.82 -2.65 10.12
N LYS A 285 11.67 -2.18 11.03
CA LYS A 285 11.49 -2.37 12.48
C LYS A 285 10.21 -1.71 12.97
N GLU A 286 9.88 -0.52 12.48
CA GLU A 286 8.66 0.17 12.87
C GLU A 286 7.42 -0.60 12.39
N GLY A 287 7.39 -1.03 11.12
CA GLY A 287 6.32 -1.89 10.59
C GLY A 287 6.12 -3.17 11.42
N LEU A 288 7.21 -3.82 11.82
CA LEU A 288 7.16 -5.01 12.68
C LEU A 288 6.50 -4.72 14.04
N LYS A 289 6.77 -3.58 14.68
CA LYS A 289 6.15 -3.21 15.97
C LYS A 289 4.63 -3.11 15.86
N TYR A 290 4.14 -2.57 14.74
CA TYR A 290 2.70 -2.45 14.49
C TYR A 290 2.08 -3.80 14.15
N ASN A 291 2.74 -4.64 13.35
CA ASN A 291 2.27 -6.01 13.09
C ASN A 291 2.20 -6.85 14.37
N MET A 292 3.20 -6.73 15.25
CA MET A 292 3.14 -7.34 16.59
C MET A 292 1.95 -6.82 17.40
N GLY A 293 1.62 -5.53 17.28
CA GLY A 293 0.42 -4.93 17.86
C GLY A 293 -0.88 -5.50 17.29
N LEU A 294 -0.92 -5.79 15.98
CA LEU A 294 -2.07 -6.44 15.34
C LEU A 294 -2.29 -7.86 15.83
N VAL A 295 -1.21 -8.62 16.06
CA VAL A 295 -1.33 -9.95 16.70
C VAL A 295 -1.99 -9.82 18.07
N GLU A 296 -1.52 -8.90 18.91
CA GLU A 296 -2.09 -8.69 20.25
C GLU A 296 -3.56 -8.26 20.17
N TYR A 297 -3.87 -7.32 19.27
CA TYR A 297 -5.23 -6.84 19.03
C TYR A 297 -6.19 -7.95 18.61
N ALA A 298 -5.77 -8.82 17.69
CA ALA A 298 -6.63 -9.88 17.16
C ALA A 298 -6.82 -11.04 18.15
N THR A 299 -5.84 -11.28 19.01
CA THR A 299 -5.83 -12.44 19.91
C THR A 299 -6.35 -12.17 21.33
N HIS A 300 -6.61 -10.91 21.68
CA HIS A 300 -7.13 -10.47 22.99
C HIS A 300 -8.36 -9.56 22.84
#